data_AF-A0A183HMK8-F1
#
_entry.id   AF-A0A183HMK8-F1
#
_cell.length_a   1.000
_cell.length_b   1.000
_cell.length_c   1.000
_cell.angle_alpha   90.00
_cell.angle_beta   90.00
_cell.angle_gamma   90.00
#
_symmetry.space_group_name_H-M   'P 1'
#
loop_
_entity.id
_entity.type
_entity.pdbx_description
1 polymer ?
#
loop_
_entity_poly.entity_id
_entity_poly.type
_entity_poly.pdbx_seq_one_letter_code
_entity_poly.pdbx_strand_id
1 'polypeptide(L)'
;MSGGLLAIDRKYFRKMGEYDTGMEIWGAENIEMSVRIWLCGGSILVAPCSHVGHVFRARRPYKSKPGVDSKLYNSVRTVKVWFDDYDDNDNMSQL
;
A
#
# COMPACT_ATOMS: atom_id res chain seq x y z
N MET A 1 0.11 4.40 -7.14
CA MET A 1 1.57 4.54 -7.34
C MET A 1 2.29 3.21 -7.10
N SER A 2 3.54 3.06 -7.56
CA SER A 2 4.35 1.84 -7.35
C SER A 2 4.89 1.70 -5.91
N GLY A 3 5.03 2.81 -5.17
CA GLY A 3 5.33 2.83 -3.72
C GLY A 3 6.81 2.93 -3.35
N GLY A 4 7.70 2.28 -4.09
CA GLY A 4 9.14 2.27 -3.74
C GLY A 4 9.89 3.56 -4.08
N LEU A 5 9.37 4.37 -5.00
CA LEU A 5 9.96 5.64 -5.41
C LEU A 5 8.87 6.70 -5.46
N LEU A 6 8.93 7.66 -4.54
CA LEU A 6 7.99 8.78 -4.45
C LEU A 6 8.64 9.97 -3.73
N ALA A 7 8.07 11.15 -3.93
CA ALA A 7 8.37 12.34 -3.16
C ALA A 7 7.07 12.88 -2.55
N ILE A 8 7.10 13.21 -1.27
CA ILE A 8 5.95 13.72 -0.51
C ILE A 8 6.42 14.74 0.52
N ASP A 9 5.66 15.81 0.74
CA ASP A 9 5.94 16.74 1.82
C ASP A 9 5.84 16.02 3.18
N ARG A 10 6.82 16.26 4.06
CA ARG A 10 6.90 15.58 5.36
C ARG A 10 5.68 15.88 6.25
N LYS A 11 5.21 17.13 6.28
CA LYS A 11 4.06 17.51 7.12
C LYS A 11 2.78 16.89 6.56
N TYR A 12 2.63 16.88 5.25
CA TYR A 12 1.52 16.21 4.56
C TYR A 12 1.52 14.71 4.83
N PHE A 13 2.66 14.02 4.69
CA PHE A 13 2.78 12.59 5.01
C PHE A 13 2.31 12.26 6.43
N ARG A 14 2.72 13.06 7.42
CA ARG A 14 2.26 12.92 8.81
C ARG A 14 0.76 13.20 8.96
N LYS A 15 0.26 14.26 8.31
CA LYS A 15 -1.16 14.64 8.35
C LYS A 15 -2.05 13.54 7.76
N MET A 16 -1.59 12.86 6.70
CA MET A 16 -2.32 11.76 6.09
C MET A 16 -2.26 10.48 6.94
N GLY A 17 -1.49 10.44 8.03
CA GLY A 17 -1.44 9.31 8.96
C GLY A 17 -0.30 8.32 8.68
N GLU A 18 0.78 8.76 8.02
CA GLU A 18 1.98 7.96 7.75
C GLU A 18 1.65 6.60 7.10
N TYR A 19 2.40 5.52 7.35
CA TYR A 19 1.98 4.17 6.96
C TYR A 19 1.15 3.51 8.06
N ASP A 20 0.26 2.60 7.67
CA ASP A 20 -0.40 1.71 8.63
C ASP A 20 0.64 0.84 9.35
N THR A 21 0.85 1.12 10.64
CA THR A 21 1.83 0.42 11.48
C THR A 21 1.48 -1.05 11.71
N GLY A 22 0.25 -1.47 11.39
CA GLY A 22 -0.16 -2.87 11.41
C GLY A 22 0.23 -3.64 10.15
N MET A 23 0.77 -3.01 9.11
CA MET A 23 1.24 -3.74 7.93
C MET A 23 2.54 -4.50 8.19
N GLU A 24 2.65 -5.66 7.57
CA GLU A 24 3.75 -6.61 7.77
C GLU A 24 4.62 -6.70 6.52
N ILE A 25 5.94 -6.62 6.72
CA ILE A 25 7.03 -6.89 5.75
C ILE A 25 6.91 -6.16 4.40
N TRP A 26 6.01 -6.62 3.52
CA TRP A 26 5.90 -6.13 2.16
C TRP A 26 4.53 -6.46 1.55
N GLY A 27 3.96 -5.47 0.88
CA GLY A 27 2.83 -5.63 -0.03
C GLY A 27 1.67 -4.74 0.37
N ALA A 28 0.99 -4.20 -0.65
CA ALA A 28 -0.22 -3.38 -0.56
C ALA A 28 -0.06 -2.00 0.12
N GLU A 29 1.07 -1.69 0.78
CA GLU A 29 1.30 -0.38 1.40
C GLU A 29 1.24 0.77 0.38
N ASN A 30 1.69 0.49 -0.84
CA ASN A 30 1.63 1.43 -1.96
C ASN A 30 0.20 1.66 -2.44
N ILE A 31 -0.68 0.65 -2.35
CA ILE A 31 -2.09 0.73 -2.74
C ILE A 31 -2.88 1.47 -1.67
N GLU A 32 -2.71 1.09 -0.40
CA GLU A 32 -3.36 1.76 0.74
C GLU A 32 -3.08 3.27 0.72
N MET A 33 -1.81 3.67 0.67
CA MET A 33 -1.46 5.09 0.65
C MET A 33 -1.97 5.77 -0.63
N SER A 34 -2.06 5.05 -1.75
CA SER A 34 -2.65 5.61 -2.97
C SER A 34 -4.13 5.92 -2.81
N VAL A 35 -4.90 4.95 -2.31
CA VAL A 35 -6.35 5.06 -2.15
C VAL A 35 -6.68 6.13 -1.11
N ARG A 36 -6.00 6.11 0.04
CA ARG A 36 -6.14 7.13 1.08
C ARG A 36 -5.86 8.53 0.56
N ILE A 37 -4.76 8.75 -0.18
CA ILE A 37 -4.45 10.09 -0.72
C ILE A 37 -5.56 10.56 -1.66
N TRP A 38 -6.07 9.70 -2.53
CA TRP A 38 -7.16 10.06 -3.45
C TRP A 38 -8.48 10.36 -2.72
N LEU A 39 -8.89 9.50 -1.79
CA LEU A 39 -10.15 9.66 -1.06
C LEU A 39 -10.12 10.84 -0.07
N CYS A 40 -8.96 11.16 0.48
CA CYS A 40 -8.78 12.27 1.43
C CYS A 40 -8.44 13.61 0.74
N GLY A 41 -8.70 13.75 -0.57
CA GLY A 41 -8.60 15.02 -1.30
C GLY A 41 -7.21 15.42 -1.78
N GLY A 42 -6.26 14.50 -1.77
CA GLY A 42 -4.95 14.65 -2.39
C GLY A 42 -4.93 14.26 -3.87
N SER A 43 -3.73 14.25 -4.46
CA SER A 43 -3.51 13.76 -5.81
C SER A 43 -2.17 13.04 -5.92
N ILE A 44 -2.06 12.15 -6.91
CA ILE A 44 -0.84 11.39 -7.19
C ILE A 44 -0.46 11.64 -8.64
N LEU A 45 0.75 12.15 -8.84
CA LEU A 45 1.25 12.56 -10.15
C LEU A 45 2.53 11.79 -10.51
N VAL A 46 2.72 11.57 -11.81
CA VAL A 46 3.98 11.09 -12.38
C VAL A 46 4.66 12.27 -13.05
N ALA A 47 5.86 12.63 -12.59
CA ALA A 47 6.64 13.73 -13.17
C ALA A 47 7.52 13.19 -14.31
N PRO A 48 7.18 13.41 -15.60
CA PRO A 48 7.87 12.79 -16.73
C PRO A 48 9.33 13.23 -16.90
N CYS A 49 9.72 14.37 -16.31
CA CYS A 49 11.10 14.83 -16.32
C CYS A 49 11.97 14.19 -15.22
N SER A 50 11.37 13.47 -14.27
CA SER A 50 12.08 12.80 -13.17
C SER A 50 12.29 11.33 -13.49
N HIS A 51 13.53 10.93 -13.73
CA HIS A 51 13.89 9.58 -14.13
C HIS A 51 14.71 8.88 -13.05
N VAL A 52 14.24 7.71 -12.59
CA VAL A 52 14.99 6.83 -11.69
C VAL A 52 14.89 5.40 -12.21
N GLY A 53 16.05 4.77 -12.44
CA GLY A 53 16.12 3.37 -12.84
C GLY A 53 15.87 2.43 -11.66
N HIS A 54 15.06 1.39 -11.86
CA HIS A 54 14.81 0.34 -10.87
C HIS A 54 15.07 -1.05 -11.49
N VAL A 55 15.87 -1.88 -10.82
CA VAL A 55 16.13 -3.26 -11.25
C VAL A 55 14.97 -4.15 -10.82
N PHE A 56 14.05 -4.41 -11.75
CA PHE A 56 12.93 -5.31 -11.51
C PHE A 56 13.41 -6.75 -11.32
N ARG A 57 12.78 -7.45 -10.36
CA ARG A 57 13.07 -8.85 -10.02
C ARG A 57 11.81 -9.67 -10.23
N ALA A 58 11.97 -10.89 -10.73
CA ALA A 58 10.85 -11.82 -10.91
C ALA A 58 10.34 -12.41 -9.58
N ARG A 59 11.19 -12.46 -8.55
CA ARG A 59 10.89 -13.05 -7.25
C ARG A 59 11.45 -12.18 -6.13
N ARG A 60 10.80 -12.24 -4.97
CA ARG A 60 11.26 -11.53 -3.77
C ARG A 60 12.52 -12.20 -3.22
N PRO A 61 13.54 -11.42 -2.80
CA PRO A 61 14.77 -11.95 -2.24
C PRO A 61 14.65 -12.37 -0.76
N TYR A 62 13.55 -12.00 -0.08
CA TYR A 62 13.33 -12.27 1.34
C TYR A 62 12.16 -13.23 1.56
N LYS A 63 12.23 -14.03 2.62
CA LYS A 63 11.14 -14.90 3.06
C LYS A 63 10.18 -14.11 3.94
N SER A 64 8.88 -14.36 3.79
CA SER A 64 7.89 -13.90 4.77
C SER A 64 8.08 -14.63 6.10
N LYS A 65 7.49 -14.10 7.17
CA LYS A 65 7.32 -14.83 8.44
C LYS A 65 6.69 -16.21 8.14
N PRO A 66 7.17 -17.30 8.76
CA PRO A 66 6.58 -18.63 8.56
C PRO A 66 5.07 -18.60 8.82
N GLY A 67 4.28 -19.15 7.89
CA GLY A 67 2.82 -19.22 8.01
C GLY A 67 2.06 -17.92 7.72
N VAL A 68 2.73 -16.82 7.35
CA VAL A 68 2.07 -15.53 7.07
C VAL A 68 2.31 -15.09 5.63
N ASP A 69 1.25 -15.01 4.84
CA ASP A 69 1.27 -14.26 3.59
C ASP A 69 1.08 -12.76 3.89
N SER A 70 2.21 -12.08 4.09
CA SER A 70 2.26 -10.63 4.37
C SER A 70 1.51 -9.80 3.32
N LYS A 71 1.53 -10.22 2.04
CA LYS A 71 0.85 -9.47 0.98
C LYS A 71 -0.66 -9.59 1.15
N LEU A 72 -1.16 -10.80 1.36
CA LEU A 72 -2.59 -11.03 1.57
C LEU A 72 -3.07 -10.32 2.83
N TYR A 73 -2.33 -10.46 3.93
CA TYR A 73 -2.63 -9.80 5.20
C TYR A 73 -2.76 -8.27 5.05
N ASN A 74 -1.78 -7.62 4.43
CA ASN A 74 -1.83 -6.16 4.21
C ASN A 74 -2.94 -5.75 3.22
N SER A 75 -3.21 -6.58 2.20
CA SER A 75 -4.29 -6.35 1.26
C SER A 75 -5.66 -6.35 1.94
N VAL A 76 -5.94 -7.33 2.82
CA VAL A 76 -7.20 -7.40 3.56
C VAL A 76 -7.36 -6.18 4.47
N ARG A 77 -6.30 -5.75 5.16
CA ARG A 77 -6.33 -4.50 5.96
C ARG A 77 -6.70 -3.28 5.11
N THR A 78 -6.15 -3.19 3.89
CA THR A 78 -6.43 -2.09 2.96
C THR A 78 -7.91 -2.11 2.53
N VAL A 79 -8.44 -3.29 2.21
CA VAL A 79 -9.84 -3.45 1.79
C VAL A 79 -10.79 -3.05 2.91
N LYS A 80 -10.59 -3.59 4.12
CA LYS A 80 -11.44 -3.34 5.29
C LYS A 80 -11.58 -1.87 5.68
N VAL A 81 -10.59 -1.03 5.34
CA VAL A 81 -10.60 0.39 5.69
C VAL A 81 -11.13 1.27 4.57
N TRP A 82 -10.86 0.92 3.31
CA TRP A 82 -11.04 1.86 2.19
C TRP A 82 -12.05 1.43 1.13
N PHE A 83 -12.59 0.22 1.23
CA PHE A 83 -13.43 -0.37 0.20
C PHE A 83 -14.82 -0.79 0.67
N ASP A 84 -15.30 -0.26 1.80
CA ASP A 84 -16.69 -0.35 2.32
C ASP A 84 -17.47 -1.62 1.84
N ASP A 85 -18.58 -1.44 1.12
CA ASP A 85 -19.50 -2.49 0.63
C ASP A 85 -18.86 -3.51 -0.34
N TYR A 86 -17.60 -3.33 -0.76
CA TYR A 86 -16.86 -4.35 -1.51
C TYR A 86 -16.28 -5.46 -0.61
N ASP A 87 -16.37 -5.31 0.72
CA ASP A 87 -15.99 -6.34 1.70
C ASP A 87 -17.13 -7.36 1.98
N ASP A 88 -18.36 -7.10 1.50
CA ASP A 88 -19.56 -7.94 1.72
C ASP A 88 -19.53 -9.33 1.04
N ASN A 89 -18.41 -9.70 0.42
CA ASN A 89 -18.17 -11.09 0.08
C ASN A 89 -17.78 -11.83 1.37
N ASP A 90 -18.78 -12.48 1.98
CA ASP A 90 -18.79 -13.28 3.23
C ASP A 90 -17.59 -14.25 3.46
N ASN A 91 -16.72 -14.42 2.45
CA ASN A 91 -15.48 -15.19 2.51
C ASN A 91 -14.25 -14.42 3.03
N MET A 92 -14.30 -13.08 3.17
CA MET A 92 -13.16 -12.29 3.67
C MET A 92 -13.04 -12.28 5.21
N SER A 93 -14.10 -12.71 5.91
CA SER A 93 -14.15 -12.83 7.37
C SER A 93 -13.47 -14.10 7.90
N GLN A 94 -13.15 -15.06 7.02
CA GLN A 94 -12.54 -16.37 7.34
C GLN A 94 -11.04 -16.48 6.96
N LEU A 95 -10.44 -15.39 6.44
CA LEU A 95 -9.01 -15.28 6.09
C LEU A 95 -8.27 -14.39 7.10
#